data_AF-A0A3B9T2H7-F1
#
_entry.id   AF-A0A3B9T2H7-F1
#
_cell.length_a   1.000
_cell.length_b   1.000
_cell.length_c   1.000
_cell.angle_alpha   90.00
_cell.angle_beta   90.00
_cell.angle_gamma   90.00
#
_symmetry.space_group_name_H-M   'P 1'
#
loop_
_entity.id
_entity.type
_entity.pdbx_description
1 polymer ?
#
loop_
_entity_poly.entity_id
_entity_poly.type
_entity_poly.pdbx_seq_one_letter_code
_entity_poly.pdbx_strand_id
1 'polypeptide(L)'
;MTKETIKARLREMLSEIVEMDVNTIGDDDNFFDDLAFTSITVIQLFVSCQEEYGISMQEDVNLKNEITLNTIADLVLEKIEKQDAAKTDDAPASSAE
;
A
#
# COMPACT_ATOMS: atom_id res chain seq x y z
N MET A 1 -6.13 -11.28 5.08
CA MET A 1 -4.79 -11.10 4.48
C MET A 1 -3.74 -11.04 5.58
N THR A 2 -2.48 -11.38 5.30
CA THR A 2 -1.38 -11.22 6.27
C THR A 2 -0.39 -10.16 5.81
N LYS A 3 0.33 -9.54 6.74
CA LYS A 3 1.38 -8.55 6.44
C LYS A 3 2.45 -9.12 5.50
N GLU A 4 2.85 -10.38 5.67
CA GLU A 4 3.85 -11.03 4.81
C GLU A 4 3.36 -11.16 3.35
N THR A 5 2.11 -11.56 3.15
CA THR A 5 1.52 -11.64 1.80
C THR A 5 1.45 -10.26 1.14
N ILE A 6 1.11 -9.22 1.91
CA ILE A 6 1.09 -7.83 1.44
C ILE A 6 2.49 -7.38 1.04
N LYS A 7 3.50 -7.60 1.90
CA LYS A 7 4.89 -7.25 1.62
C LYS A 7 5.40 -7.88 0.33
N ALA A 8 5.17 -9.18 0.16
CA ALA A 8 5.57 -9.89 -1.06
C ALA A 8 4.97 -9.21 -2.29
N ARG A 9 3.67 -8.88 -2.25
CA ARG A 9 2.99 -8.18 -3.35
C ARG A 9 3.50 -6.77 -3.59
N LEU A 10 3.74 -5.99 -2.54
CA LEU A 10 4.31 -4.65 -2.65
C LEU A 10 5.70 -4.68 -3.29
N ARG A 11 6.52 -5.69 -2.93
CA ARG A 11 7.85 -5.89 -3.50
C ARG A 11 7.78 -6.25 -4.98
N GLU A 12 6.83 -7.12 -5.37
CA GLU A 12 6.57 -7.43 -6.79
C GLU A 12 6.16 -6.17 -7.56
N MET A 13 5.18 -5.41 -7.05
CA MET A 13 4.74 -4.16 -7.70
C MET A 13 5.87 -3.14 -7.83
N LEU A 14 6.68 -2.97 -6.79
CA LEU A 14 7.84 -2.09 -6.87
C LEU A 14 8.84 -2.58 -7.90
N SER A 15 9.20 -3.86 -7.89
CA SER A 15 10.10 -4.46 -8.89
C SER A 15 9.65 -4.16 -10.32
N GLU A 16 8.35 -4.20 -10.60
CA GLU A 16 7.79 -3.83 -11.90
C GLU A 16 7.88 -2.31 -12.18
N ILE A 17 7.57 -1.46 -11.19
CA ILE A 17 7.59 0.01 -11.35
C ILE A 17 9.01 0.54 -11.61
N VAL A 18 10.01 0.00 -10.90
CA VAL A 18 11.40 0.47 -10.98
C VAL A 18 12.31 -0.44 -11.81
N GLU A 19 11.74 -1.45 -12.47
CA GLU A 19 12.45 -2.40 -13.35
C GLU A 19 13.71 -2.99 -12.68
N MET A 20 13.60 -3.35 -11.41
CA MET A 20 14.69 -3.91 -10.60
C MET A 20 14.28 -5.23 -9.96
N ASP A 21 15.26 -6.03 -9.57
CA ASP A 21 15.00 -7.38 -9.06
C ASP A 21 14.35 -7.34 -7.67
N VAL A 22 13.32 -8.16 -7.44
CA VAL A 22 12.64 -8.23 -6.14
C VAL A 22 13.58 -8.50 -4.96
N ASN A 23 14.71 -9.19 -5.19
CA ASN A 23 15.68 -9.51 -4.14
C ASN A 23 16.56 -8.32 -3.74
N THR A 24 16.52 -7.20 -4.48
CA THR A 24 17.31 -6.00 -4.14
C THR A 24 16.57 -5.01 -3.24
N ILE A 25 15.27 -5.21 -3.02
CA ILE A 25 14.43 -4.31 -2.24
C ILE A 25 14.23 -4.93 -0.85
N GLY A 26 15.02 -4.57 0.16
CA GLY A 26 14.86 -5.10 1.52
C GLY A 26 13.61 -4.60 2.24
N ASP A 27 13.19 -5.35 3.25
CA ASP A 27 11.95 -5.08 3.99
C ASP A 27 12.01 -3.77 4.79
N ASP A 28 13.22 -3.42 5.25
CA ASP A 28 13.53 -2.27 6.09
C ASP A 28 14.38 -1.21 5.35
N ASP A 29 14.64 -1.41 4.05
CA ASP A 29 15.36 -0.43 3.25
C ASP A 29 14.52 0.82 3.07
N ASN A 30 15.16 1.96 3.36
CA ASN A 30 14.53 3.25 3.17
C ASN A 30 14.40 3.55 1.68
N PHE A 31 13.18 3.79 1.23
CA PHE A 31 12.88 4.00 -0.18
C PHE A 31 13.68 5.17 -0.76
N PHE A 32 13.88 6.25 -0.01
CA PHE A 32 14.60 7.42 -0.51
C PHE A 32 16.10 7.36 -0.26
N ASP A 33 16.51 6.92 0.94
CA ASP A 33 17.91 6.98 1.37
C ASP A 33 18.72 5.78 0.87
N ASP A 34 18.15 4.58 0.91
CA ASP A 34 18.83 3.34 0.54
C ASP A 34 18.56 2.94 -0.92
N LEU A 35 17.29 2.92 -1.32
CA LEU A 35 16.87 2.47 -2.66
C LEU A 35 16.85 3.60 -3.71
N ALA A 36 17.10 4.85 -3.30
CA ALA A 36 17.07 6.03 -4.15
C ALA A 36 15.78 6.18 -4.99
N PHE A 37 14.64 5.69 -4.48
CA PHE A 37 13.33 5.88 -5.07
C PHE A 37 12.92 7.35 -5.01
N THR A 38 12.05 7.72 -5.94
CA THR A 38 11.51 9.06 -6.01
C THR A 38 10.10 9.10 -5.45
N SER A 39 9.61 10.29 -5.11
CA SER A 39 8.21 10.47 -4.73
C SER A 39 7.25 9.98 -5.82
N ILE A 40 7.66 10.03 -7.11
CA ILE A 40 6.88 9.49 -8.23
C ILE A 40 6.77 7.96 -8.13
N THR A 41 7.85 7.25 -7.81
CA THR A 41 7.86 5.80 -7.58
C THR A 41 6.87 5.42 -6.47
N VAL A 42 6.89 6.15 -5.36
CA VAL A 42 6.00 5.91 -4.22
C VAL A 42 4.54 6.19 -4.58
N ILE A 43 4.28 7.27 -5.33
CA ILE A 43 2.93 7.57 -5.83
C ILE A 43 2.42 6.45 -6.74
N GLN A 44 3.25 5.94 -7.65
CA GLN A 44 2.86 4.82 -8.52
C GLN A 44 2.53 3.56 -7.72
N LEU A 45 3.33 3.24 -6.69
CA LEU A 45 3.02 2.13 -5.79
C LEU A 45 1.63 2.30 -5.14
N PHE A 46 1.29 3.51 -4.70
CA PHE A 46 -0.01 3.76 -4.07
C PHE A 46 -1.16 3.63 -5.05
N VAL A 47 -0.97 4.07 -6.30
CA VAL A 47 -1.95 3.84 -7.36
C VAL A 47 -2.16 2.35 -7.59
N SER A 48 -1.09 1.56 -7.73
CA SER A 48 -1.19 0.10 -7.87
C SER A 48 -1.86 -0.56 -6.67
N CYS A 49 -1.58 -0.10 -5.45
CA CYS A 49 -2.27 -0.61 -4.25
C CYS A 49 -3.76 -0.23 -4.21
N GLN A 50 -4.12 0.96 -4.70
CA GLN A 50 -5.51 1.37 -4.82
C GLN A 50 -6.26 0.52 -5.85
N GLU A 51 -5.61 0.17 -6.96
CA GLU A 51 -6.18 -0.70 -7.98
C GLU A 51 -6.33 -2.15 -7.50
N GLU A 52 -5.33 -2.68 -6.79
CA GLU A 52 -5.31 -4.07 -6.29
C GLU A 52 -6.24 -4.25 -5.07
N TYR A 53 -6.18 -3.33 -4.10
CA TYR A 53 -6.87 -3.49 -2.81
C TYR A 53 -8.07 -2.55 -2.61
N GLY A 54 -8.30 -1.59 -3.50
CA GLY A 54 -9.40 -0.62 -3.38
C GLY A 54 -9.19 0.44 -2.28
N ILE A 55 -7.95 0.65 -1.82
CA ILE A 55 -7.62 1.54 -0.69
C ILE A 55 -6.85 2.79 -1.14
N SER A 56 -7.20 3.94 -0.58
CA SER A 56 -6.44 5.19 -0.78
C SER A 56 -5.43 5.39 0.35
N MET A 57 -4.16 5.61 -0.03
CA MET A 57 -3.04 5.85 0.90
C MET A 57 -2.44 7.26 0.79
N GLN A 58 -2.92 8.07 -0.17
CA GLN A 58 -2.32 9.37 -0.50
C GLN A 58 -2.41 10.38 0.65
N GLU A 59 -3.43 10.27 1.49
CA GLU A 59 -3.65 11.19 2.63
C GLU A 59 -2.90 10.76 3.89
N ASP A 60 -2.60 9.46 4.04
CA ASP A 60 -2.05 8.89 5.27
C ASP A 60 -0.52 8.82 5.26
N VAL A 61 0.10 8.81 4.09
CA VAL A 61 1.56 8.80 3.98
C VAL A 61 2.13 10.21 4.07
N ASN A 62 2.85 10.46 5.16
CA ASN A 62 3.82 11.55 5.22
C ASN A 62 5.13 11.07 4.56
N LEU A 63 5.40 11.54 3.33
CA LEU A 63 6.67 11.31 2.60
C LEU A 63 7.93 11.85 3.30
N LYS A 64 7.81 12.34 4.54
CA LYS A 64 8.89 12.92 5.36
C LYS A 64 9.51 11.92 6.34
N ASN A 65 8.90 10.75 6.54
CA ASN A 65 9.38 9.72 7.46
C ASN A 65 10.04 8.56 6.70
N GLU A 66 10.70 7.67 7.44
CA GLU A 66 11.31 6.42 6.95
C GLU A 66 10.25 5.54 6.27
N ILE A 67 10.15 5.66 4.94
CA ILE A 67 9.28 4.82 4.13
C ILE A 67 10.05 3.56 3.77
N THR A 68 9.54 2.41 4.22
CA THR A 68 10.06 1.08 3.92
C THR A 68 8.91 0.17 3.49
N LEU A 69 9.23 -1.01 2.96
CA LEU A 69 8.23 -2.03 2.65
C LEU A 69 7.40 -2.41 3.89
N ASN A 70 8.05 -2.52 5.06
CA ASN A 70 7.37 -2.80 6.32
C ASN A 70 6.35 -1.72 6.69
N THR A 71 6.69 -0.44 6.52
CA THR A 71 5.79 0.68 6.85
C THR A 71 4.58 0.72 5.91
N ILE A 72 4.80 0.55 4.60
CA ILE A 72 3.69 0.53 3.63
C ILE A 72 2.79 -0.69 3.83
N ALA A 73 3.36 -1.87 4.10
CA ALA A 73 2.56 -3.06 4.33
C ALA A 73 1.66 -2.96 5.57
N ASP A 74 2.14 -2.29 6.62
CA ASP A 74 1.36 -2.02 7.82
C ASP A 74 0.16 -1.13 7.50
N LEU A 75 0.40 -0.04 6.75
CA LEU A 75 -0.65 0.89 6.30
C LEU A 75 -1.70 0.20 5.42
N VAL A 76 -1.25 -0.62 4.47
CA VAL A 76 -2.14 -1.42 3.60
C VAL A 76 -3.03 -2.32 4.45
N LEU A 77 -2.43 -3.07 5.37
CA LEU A 77 -3.16 -4.00 6.23
C LEU A 77 -4.22 -3.26 7.05
N GLU A 78 -3.82 -2.18 7.72
CA GLU A 78 -4.73 -1.36 8.52
C GLU A 78 -5.89 -0.81 7.68
N LYS A 79 -5.62 -0.34 6.46
CA LYS A 79 -6.64 0.19 5.55
C LYS A 79 -7.61 -0.88 5.07
N ILE A 80 -7.12 -2.08 4.76
CA ILE A 80 -7.96 -3.22 4.37
C ILE A 80 -8.89 -3.59 5.53
N GLU A 81 -8.36 -3.67 6.76
CA GLU A 81 -9.15 -3.97 7.96
C GLU A 81 -10.20 -2.88 8.25
N LYS A 82 -9.84 -1.59 8.11
CA LYS A 82 -10.78 -0.46 8.27
C LYS A 82 -11.85 -0.44 7.18
N GLN A 83 -11.52 -0.77 5.94
CA GLN A 83 -12.48 -0.85 4.84
C GLN A 83 -13.48 -1.98 5.01
N ASP A 84 -13.03 -3.16 5.46
CA ASP A 84 -13.91 -4.30 5.77
C ASP A 84 -14.87 -3.95 6.91
N ALA A 85 -14.39 -3.25 7.94
CA ALA A 85 -15.21 -2.76 9.04
C ALA A 85 -16.23 -1.69 8.60
N ALA A 86 -15.87 -0.81 7.68
CA ALA A 86 -16.75 0.27 7.18
C ALA A 86 -17.87 -0.23 6.26
N LYS A 87 -17.75 -1.42 5.67
CA LYS A 87 -18.74 -2.02 4.76
C LYS A 87 -19.91 -2.72 5.45
N THR A 88 -19.91 -2.78 6.79
CA THR A 88 -20.97 -3.45 7.57
C THR A 88 -22.11 -2.51 8.01
N ASP A 89 -22.04 -1.20 7.72
CA ASP A 89 -23.11 -0.24 8.09
C ASP A 89 -24.00 0.23 6.93
N ASP A 90 -23.92 -0.37 5.74
CA ASP A 90 -24.80 0.00 4.60
C ASP A 90 -25.61 -1.19 4.06
N ALA A 91 -26.71 -1.51 4.76
CA ALA A 91 -28.01 -1.94 4.21
C ALA A 91 -29.02 -2.20 5.36
N PRO A 92 -30.35 -1.93 5.23
CA PRO A 92 -31.08 -1.30 4.12
C PRO A 92 -32.18 -0.27 4.54
N ALA A 93 -32.40 0.79 3.75
CA ALA A 93 -33.70 1.45 3.58
C ALA A 93 -33.59 2.39 2.37
N SER A 94 -34.33 2.27 1.27
CA SER A 94 -35.78 2.20 1.23
C SER A 94 -36.24 1.53 -0.07
N SER A 95 -36.99 0.45 0.09
CA SER A 95 -38.00 0.01 -0.87
C SER A 95 -39.34 0.29 -0.21
N ALA A 96 -39.96 1.44 -0.49
CA ALA A 96 -41.39 1.72 -0.31
C ALA A 96 -41.70 3.14 -0.81
N GLU A 97 -42.16 3.27 -2.05
CA GLU A 97 -43.53 3.72 -2.43
C GLU A 97 -43.69 3.80 -3.95
#